data_AF-A0A8J7DYA5-F1
#
_entry.id   AF-A0A8J7DYA5-F1
#
_cell.length_a   1.000
_cell.length_b   1.000
_cell.length_c   1.000
_cell.angle_alpha   90.00
_cell.angle_beta   90.00
_cell.angle_gamma   90.00
#
_symmetry.space_group_name_H-M   'P 1'
#
loop_
_entity.id
_entity.type
_entity.pdbx_description
1 polymer ?
#
loop_
_entity_poly.entity_id
_entity_poly.type
_entity_poly.pdbx_seq_one_letter_code
_entity_poly.pdbx_strand_id
1 'polypeptide(L)'
;MESFLVLNYDLSSLRKEYKDFIGSEDGKAHEQGEYVEFVWKKLLLCQPEDFSSPELFSLIHAASLVPELRSLIPYTSMLSLRFKCKTDDLDWNDYPCCLAMRNGEYSVQIYKQAILMTITKSKNINDVIKALVQALPKSCGDATDDMSKA
;
A
#
# COMPACT_ATOMS: atom_id res chain seq x y z
N MET A 1 4.03 -19.21 25.37
CA MET A 1 4.36 -18.34 24.22
C MET A 1 4.46 -19.26 23.03
N GLU A 2 3.36 -19.46 22.32
CA GLU A 2 3.36 -20.26 21.10
C GLU A 2 4.07 -19.43 20.03
N SER A 3 5.21 -19.94 19.59
CA SER A 3 5.84 -19.54 18.35
C SER A 3 4.85 -19.84 17.23
N PHE A 4 4.18 -18.80 16.72
CA PHE A 4 3.60 -18.88 15.40
C PHE A 4 4.78 -19.04 14.45
N LEU A 5 5.02 -20.27 14.00
CA LEU A 5 5.86 -20.54 12.85
C LEU A 5 5.23 -19.77 11.69
N VAL A 6 5.85 -18.64 11.31
CA VAL A 6 5.60 -18.05 10.01
C VAL A 6 6.09 -19.08 9.00
N LEU A 7 5.17 -19.86 8.47
CA LEU A 7 5.49 -20.81 7.42
C LEU A 7 5.79 -19.99 6.16
N ASN A 8 7.07 -19.72 5.94
CA ASN A 8 7.57 -19.18 4.68
C ASN A 8 7.46 -20.26 3.61
N TYR A 9 6.24 -20.49 3.13
CA TYR A 9 6.02 -21.32 1.97
C TYR A 9 6.28 -20.50 0.71
N ASP A 10 7.34 -20.84 -0.02
CA ASP A 10 7.45 -20.42 -1.42
C ASP A 10 6.40 -21.17 -2.28
N LEU A 11 5.98 -20.58 -3.40
CA LEU A 11 5.02 -21.17 -4.34
C LEU A 11 5.50 -22.53 -4.84
N SER A 12 6.82 -22.76 -4.89
CA SER A 12 7.40 -24.04 -5.31
C SER A 12 7.10 -25.16 -4.30
N SER A 13 7.10 -24.85 -3.01
CA SER A 13 6.81 -25.73 -1.89
C SER A 13 5.31 -26.01 -1.80
N LEU A 14 4.48 -24.98 -2.01
CA LEU A 14 3.02 -25.15 -2.10
C LEU A 14 2.62 -26.02 -3.29
N ARG A 15 3.28 -25.90 -4.45
CA ARG A 15 3.02 -26.78 -5.60
C ARG A 15 3.44 -28.23 -5.36
N LYS A 16 4.49 -28.46 -4.56
CA LYS A 16 4.93 -29.81 -4.18
C LYS A 16 3.94 -30.47 -3.23
N GLU A 17 3.38 -29.71 -2.29
CA GLU A 17 2.42 -30.20 -1.29
C GLU A 17 1.00 -30.32 -1.87
N TYR A 18 0.59 -29.35 -2.68
CA TYR A 18 -0.72 -29.26 -3.30
C TYR A 18 -0.57 -29.20 -4.83
N LYS A 19 -0.70 -30.36 -5.48
CA LYS A 19 -0.47 -30.51 -6.93
C LYS A 19 -1.33 -29.59 -7.81
N ASP A 20 -2.50 -29.20 -7.33
CA ASP A 20 -3.43 -28.31 -8.05
C ASP A 20 -3.29 -26.83 -7.65
N PHE A 21 -2.30 -26.49 -6.81
CA PHE A 21 -2.08 -25.11 -6.39
C PHE A 21 -1.53 -24.26 -7.55
N ILE A 22 -2.29 -23.24 -7.92
CA ILE A 22 -1.90 -22.23 -8.89
C ILE A 22 -1.64 -20.94 -8.12
N GLY A 23 -0.38 -20.56 -7.98
CA GLY A 23 0.02 -19.29 -7.37
C GLY A 23 -0.60 -18.11 -8.11
N SER A 24 -1.14 -17.15 -7.36
CA SER A 24 -1.68 -15.90 -7.88
C SER A 24 -0.59 -15.07 -8.56
N GLU A 25 -0.99 -14.13 -9.42
CA GLU A 25 -0.04 -13.18 -10.02
C GLU A 25 0.65 -12.33 -8.96
N ASP A 26 -0.09 -11.92 -7.92
CA ASP A 26 0.47 -11.23 -6.75
C ASP A 26 1.59 -12.05 -6.08
N GLY A 27 1.38 -13.35 -5.86
CA GLY A 27 2.39 -14.23 -5.26
C GLY A 27 3.62 -14.42 -6.15
N LYS A 28 3.44 -14.47 -7.47
CA LYS A 28 4.58 -14.58 -8.41
C LYS A 28 5.42 -13.30 -8.43
N ALA A 29 4.77 -12.14 -8.43
CA ALA A 29 5.45 -10.85 -8.38
C ALA A 29 6.23 -10.67 -7.07
N HIS A 30 5.68 -11.18 -5.96
CA HIS A 30 6.35 -11.26 -4.66
C HIS A 30 7.63 -12.11 -4.70
N GLU A 31 7.58 -13.34 -5.23
CA GLU A 31 8.78 -14.19 -5.36
C GLU A 31 9.87 -13.60 -6.27
N GLN A 32 9.48 -12.74 -7.21
CA GLN A 32 10.39 -12.09 -8.16
C GLN A 32 10.98 -10.78 -7.62
N GLY A 33 10.53 -10.30 -6.46
CA GLY A 33 10.92 -8.99 -5.92
C GLY A 33 10.36 -7.80 -6.71
N GLU A 34 9.29 -8.02 -7.47
CA GLU A 34 8.64 -7.01 -8.33
C GLU A 34 7.29 -6.56 -7.76
N TYR A 35 6.98 -6.89 -6.50
CA TYR A 35 5.64 -6.73 -5.93
C TYR A 35 5.15 -5.27 -5.91
N VAL A 36 6.01 -4.33 -5.51
CA VAL A 36 5.67 -2.90 -5.48
C VAL A 36 5.22 -2.40 -6.84
N GLU A 37 6.04 -2.68 -7.87
CA GLU A 37 5.76 -2.30 -9.26
C GLU A 37 4.48 -2.95 -9.77
N PHE A 38 4.29 -4.23 -9.47
CA PHE A 38 3.10 -4.99 -9.85
C PHE A 38 1.82 -4.38 -9.29
N VAL A 39 1.80 -4.01 -7.99
CA VAL A 39 0.60 -3.44 -7.36
C VAL A 39 0.31 -2.03 -7.89
N TRP A 40 1.33 -1.19 -8.07
CA TRP A 40 1.16 0.13 -8.72
C TRP A 40 0.57 -0.02 -10.12
N LYS A 41 1.10 -0.95 -10.93
CA LYS A 41 0.58 -1.22 -12.27
C LYS A 41 -0.88 -1.66 -12.24
N LYS A 42 -1.28 -2.55 -11.32
CA LYS A 42 -2.69 -2.95 -11.15
C LYS A 42 -3.59 -1.76 -10.88
N LEU A 43 -3.21 -0.89 -9.94
CA LEU A 43 -4.00 0.30 -9.60
C LEU A 43 -4.10 1.30 -10.76
N LEU A 44 -3.02 1.46 -11.54
CA LEU A 44 -2.99 2.39 -12.68
C LEU A 44 -3.69 1.86 -13.93
N LEU A 45 -3.97 0.56 -14.01
CA LEU A 45 -4.77 -0.05 -15.10
C LEU A 45 -6.28 0.11 -14.87
N CYS A 46 -6.71 0.32 -13.62
CA CYS A 46 -8.10 0.59 -13.29
C CYS A 46 -8.58 1.93 -13.88
N GLN A 47 -9.88 2.03 -14.15
CA GLN A 47 -10.55 3.26 -14.53
C GLN A 47 -11.14 3.97 -13.29
N PRO A 48 -11.43 5.29 -13.35
CA PRO A 48 -12.02 6.02 -12.23
C PRO A 48 -13.29 5.39 -11.65
N GLU A 49 -14.12 4.79 -12.50
CA GLU A 49 -15.37 4.09 -12.17
C GLU A 49 -15.16 2.77 -11.42
N ASP A 50 -13.97 2.19 -11.45
CA ASP A 50 -13.64 0.98 -10.69
C ASP A 50 -13.46 1.27 -9.19
N PHE A 51 -13.35 2.54 -8.81
CA PHE A 51 -13.15 2.99 -7.43
C PHE A 51 -14.45 3.51 -6.80
N SER A 52 -14.49 3.50 -5.46
CA SER A 52 -15.61 4.06 -4.69
C SER A 52 -15.80 5.59 -4.88
N SER A 53 -14.79 6.25 -5.46
CA SER A 53 -14.75 7.68 -5.76
C SER A 53 -13.75 7.93 -6.91
N PRO A 54 -14.13 8.66 -7.98
CA PRO A 54 -13.21 9.03 -9.06
C PRO A 54 -11.99 9.83 -8.58
N GLU A 55 -12.15 10.59 -7.50
CA GLU A 55 -11.08 11.35 -6.85
C GLU A 55 -9.97 10.42 -6.31
N LEU A 56 -10.30 9.19 -5.93
CA LEU A 56 -9.30 8.20 -5.50
C LEU A 56 -8.33 7.85 -6.63
N PHE A 57 -8.82 7.73 -7.87
CA PHE A 57 -7.95 7.50 -9.03
C PHE A 57 -6.99 8.67 -9.26
N SER A 58 -7.49 9.91 -9.15
CA SER A 58 -6.64 11.11 -9.26
C SER A 58 -5.53 11.10 -8.21
N LEU A 59 -5.86 10.74 -6.97
CA LEU A 59 -4.90 10.62 -5.87
C LEU A 59 -3.86 9.52 -6.12
N ILE A 60 -4.28 8.34 -6.60
CA ILE A 60 -3.38 7.24 -6.99
C ILE A 60 -2.41 7.71 -8.05
N HIS A 61 -2.91 8.34 -9.12
CA HIS A 61 -2.07 8.82 -10.21
C HIS A 61 -1.05 9.84 -9.70
N ALA A 62 -1.46 10.83 -8.91
CA ALA A 62 -0.53 11.83 -8.36
C ALA A 62 0.51 11.20 -7.41
N ALA A 63 0.10 10.27 -6.54
CA ALA A 63 1.01 9.58 -5.64
C ALA A 63 2.04 8.72 -6.39
N SER A 64 1.64 8.09 -7.51
CA SER A 64 2.53 7.25 -8.32
C SER A 64 3.70 8.01 -8.95
N LEU A 65 3.60 9.34 -9.05
CA LEU A 65 4.64 10.21 -9.62
C LEU A 65 5.64 10.70 -8.57
N VAL A 66 5.41 10.41 -7.28
CA VAL A 66 6.27 10.86 -6.19
C VAL A 66 7.17 9.72 -5.73
N PRO A 67 8.51 9.83 -5.86
CA PRO A 67 9.45 8.74 -5.57
C PRO A 67 9.26 8.11 -4.19
N GLU A 68 9.09 8.95 -3.16
CA GLU A 68 8.94 8.51 -1.77
C GLU A 68 7.71 7.61 -1.58
N LEU A 69 6.60 7.93 -2.25
CA LEU A 69 5.39 7.11 -2.20
C LEU A 69 5.47 5.92 -3.16
N ARG A 70 6.14 6.11 -4.30
CA ARG A 70 6.25 5.12 -5.36
C ARG A 70 7.09 3.91 -4.96
N SER A 71 8.02 4.12 -4.03
CA SER A 71 8.83 3.08 -3.39
C SER A 71 8.05 2.20 -2.39
N LEU A 72 6.82 2.59 -2.02
CA LEU A 72 5.99 1.88 -1.05
C LEU A 72 4.95 1.00 -1.74
N ILE A 73 4.47 -0.02 -1.03
CA ILE A 73 3.37 -0.88 -1.48
C ILE A 73 2.07 -0.09 -1.30
N PRO A 74 1.40 0.32 -2.39
CA PRO A 74 0.13 1.03 -2.27
C PRO A 74 -1.00 0.02 -2.08
N TYR A 75 -2.07 0.44 -1.40
CA TYR A 75 -3.32 -0.29 -1.44
C TYR A 75 -4.50 0.65 -1.21
N THR A 76 -5.68 0.21 -1.66
CA THR A 76 -6.91 0.97 -1.50
C THR A 76 -7.83 0.27 -0.51
N SER A 77 -8.58 1.08 0.25
CA SER A 77 -9.66 0.58 1.13
C SER A 77 -10.78 1.60 1.15
N MET A 78 -11.94 1.23 0.59
CA MET A 78 -13.07 2.12 0.36
C MET A 78 -12.65 3.41 -0.39
N LEU A 79 -12.59 4.53 0.33
CA LEU A 79 -12.23 5.86 -0.20
C LEU A 79 -10.76 6.23 0.05
N SER A 80 -9.97 5.34 0.64
CA SER A 80 -8.61 5.64 1.09
C SER A 80 -7.53 5.03 0.21
N LEU A 81 -6.49 5.81 -0.08
CA LEU A 81 -5.18 5.34 -0.51
C LEU A 81 -4.28 5.22 0.73
N ARG A 82 -3.57 4.10 0.83
CA ARG A 82 -2.73 3.72 1.96
C ARG A 82 -1.42 3.12 1.46
N PHE A 83 -0.42 3.08 2.34
CA PHE A 83 0.92 2.60 2.01
C PHE A 83 1.44 1.65 3.09
N LYS A 84 2.31 0.72 2.68
CA LYS A 84 3.10 -0.15 3.57
C LYS A 84 4.54 -0.24 3.07
N CYS A 85 5.47 -0.50 3.97
CA CYS A 85 6.87 -0.82 3.65
C CYS A 85 7.15 -2.33 3.55
N LYS A 86 6.28 -3.17 4.11
CA LYS A 86 6.43 -4.64 4.09
C LYS A 86 5.09 -5.32 3.83
N THR A 87 5.17 -6.51 3.24
CA THR A 87 4.01 -7.34 2.88
C THR A 87 3.40 -8.06 4.09
N ASP A 88 4.20 -8.36 5.11
CA ASP A 88 3.80 -9.05 6.34
C ASP A 88 3.33 -8.10 7.47
N ASP A 89 3.44 -6.78 7.25
CA ASP A 89 3.19 -5.81 8.31
C ASP A 89 1.70 -5.72 8.67
N LEU A 90 1.41 -6.14 9.91
CA LEU A 90 0.11 -6.02 10.55
C LEU A 90 -0.05 -4.69 11.30
N ASP A 91 0.99 -3.86 11.41
CA ASP A 91 0.95 -2.56 12.09
C ASP A 91 0.60 -1.43 11.11
N TRP A 92 -0.70 -1.32 10.81
CA TRP A 92 -1.21 -0.39 9.78
C TRP A 92 -1.30 1.04 10.30
N ASN A 93 -0.96 1.24 11.57
CA ASN A 93 -1.24 2.46 12.31
C ASN A 93 -0.17 3.53 12.08
N ASP A 94 1.07 3.15 11.76
CA ASP A 94 2.18 4.10 11.68
C ASP A 94 2.28 4.81 10.33
N TYR A 95 1.56 4.35 9.30
CA TYR A 95 1.55 4.96 7.98
C TYR A 95 0.37 5.93 7.80
N PRO A 96 0.61 7.13 7.23
CA PRO A 96 -0.48 8.01 6.88
C PRO A 96 -1.33 7.39 5.76
N CYS A 97 -2.64 7.59 5.84
CA CYS A 97 -3.57 7.32 4.77
C CYS A 97 -4.14 8.63 4.23
N CYS A 98 -4.65 8.60 3.00
CA CYS A 98 -5.37 9.73 2.44
C CYS A 98 -6.73 9.28 1.93
N LEU A 99 -7.79 9.96 2.38
CA LEU A 99 -9.15 9.74 1.93
C LEU A 99 -9.48 10.71 0.79
N ALA A 100 -10.06 10.18 -0.28
CA ALA A 100 -10.67 10.94 -1.35
C ALA A 100 -12.17 11.08 -1.07
N MET A 101 -12.61 12.29 -0.71
CA MET A 101 -13.99 12.56 -0.34
C MET A 101 -14.80 12.92 -1.59
N ARG A 102 -16.09 12.55 -1.62
CA ARG A 102 -17.00 12.77 -2.76
C ARG A 102 -17.27 14.23 -3.12
N ASN A 103 -16.79 15.18 -2.31
CA ASN A 103 -16.93 16.62 -2.54
C ASN A 103 -15.66 17.25 -3.18
N GLY A 104 -14.74 16.42 -3.68
CA GLY A 104 -13.47 16.86 -4.25
C GLY A 104 -12.40 17.26 -3.22
N GLU A 105 -12.67 17.08 -1.93
CA GLU A 105 -11.67 17.28 -0.86
C GLU A 105 -10.92 15.99 -0.58
N TYR A 106 -9.65 16.11 -0.23
CA TYR A 106 -8.85 15.01 0.30
C TYR A 106 -8.51 15.26 1.76
N SER A 107 -8.41 14.18 2.55
CA SER A 107 -8.03 14.24 3.96
C SER A 107 -6.86 13.31 4.21
N VAL A 108 -5.72 13.85 4.64
CA VAL A 108 -4.59 13.05 5.11
C VAL A 108 -4.78 12.75 6.59
N GLN A 109 -4.70 11.48 6.96
CA GLN A 109 -4.89 11.02 8.32
C GLN A 109 -3.77 10.07 8.74
N ILE A 110 -3.50 9.98 10.03
CA ILE A 110 -2.55 9.02 10.61
C ILE A 110 -3.12 8.51 11.93
N TYR A 111 -2.88 7.24 12.25
CA TYR A 111 -3.18 6.72 13.57
C TYR A 111 -1.96 6.96 14.47
N LYS A 112 -2.15 7.66 15.58
CA LYS A 112 -1.10 7.81 16.60
C LYS A 112 -1.69 7.50 17.95
N GLN A 113 -1.06 6.58 18.68
CA GLN A 113 -1.49 6.20 20.04
C GLN A 113 -2.98 5.80 20.10
N ALA A 114 -3.43 5.00 19.13
CA ALA A 114 -4.82 4.57 18.95
C ALA A 114 -5.84 5.70 18.66
N ILE A 115 -5.37 6.91 18.34
CA ILE A 115 -6.21 8.04 17.93
C ILE A 115 -6.00 8.32 16.44
N LEU A 116 -7.09 8.40 15.70
CA LEU A 116 -7.09 8.86 14.32
C LEU A 116 -6.97 10.39 14.28
N MET A 117 -5.88 10.89 13.72
CA MET A 117 -5.62 12.33 13.59
C MET A 117 -5.70 12.76 12.13
N THR A 118 -6.38 13.89 11.87
CA THR A 118 -6.31 14.56 10.56
C THR A 118 -5.10 15.48 10.53
N ILE A 119 -4.22 15.28 9.55
CA ILE A 119 -3.03 16.12 9.33
C ILE A 119 -3.39 17.32 8.46
N THR A 120 -4.11 17.08 7.36
CA THR A 120 -4.57 18.15 6.48
C THR A 120 -5.86 17.78 5.78
N LYS A 121 -6.60 18.80 5.35
CA LYS A 121 -7.71 18.71 4.40
C LYS A 121 -7.50 19.75 3.31
N SER A 122 -7.58 19.33 2.05
CA SER A 122 -7.40 20.25 0.92
C SER A 122 -8.09 19.71 -0.33
N LYS A 123 -8.57 20.61 -1.18
CA LYS A 123 -9.02 20.29 -2.54
C LYS A 123 -7.88 20.27 -3.55
N ASN A 124 -6.70 20.74 -3.15
CA ASN A 124 -5.51 20.74 -3.99
C ASN A 124 -4.70 19.46 -3.74
N ILE A 125 -4.65 18.59 -4.73
CA ILE A 125 -3.97 17.30 -4.65
C ILE A 125 -2.47 17.43 -4.35
N ASN A 126 -1.81 18.50 -4.79
CA ASN A 126 -0.37 18.69 -4.53
C ASN A 126 -0.09 18.95 -3.05
N ASP A 127 -0.95 19.71 -2.37
CA ASP A 127 -0.82 19.97 -0.93
C ASP A 127 -1.04 18.69 -0.12
N VAL A 128 -1.94 17.83 -0.61
CA VAL A 128 -2.28 16.53 -0.01
C VAL A 128 -1.12 15.55 -0.14
N ILE A 129 -0.55 15.44 -1.34
CA ILE A 129 0.63 14.61 -1.61
C ILE A 129 1.83 15.09 -0.78
N LYS A 130 2.07 16.40 -0.70
CA LYS A 130 3.12 16.96 0.15
C LYS A 130 2.89 16.61 1.62
N ALA A 131 1.67 16.73 2.12
CA ALA A 131 1.33 16.38 3.50
C ALA A 131 1.47 14.87 3.77
N LEU A 132 1.12 14.02 2.81
CA LEU A 132 1.35 12.57 2.88
C LEU A 132 2.83 12.24 3.05
N VAL A 133 3.69 12.77 2.18
CA VAL A 133 5.15 12.54 2.24
C VAL A 133 5.73 13.03 3.56
N GLN A 134 5.34 14.23 4.01
CA GLN A 134 5.79 14.80 5.28
C GLN A 134 5.34 13.99 6.51
N ALA A 135 4.24 13.25 6.38
CA ALA A 135 3.68 12.43 7.43
C ALA A 135 4.25 11.01 7.48
N LEU A 136 5.04 10.60 6.48
CA LEU A 136 5.68 9.28 6.48
C LEU A 136 6.60 9.12 7.69
N PRO A 137 6.66 7.92 8.30
CA PRO A 137 7.64 7.61 9.33
C PRO A 137 9.06 7.92 8.87
N LYS A 138 9.93 8.42 9.75
CA LYS A 138 11.35 8.64 9.40
C LYS A 138 12.09 7.33 9.09
N SER A 139 11.59 6.21 9.60
CA SER A 139 12.06 4.86 9.31
C SER A 139 11.49 4.28 8.01
N CYS A 140 10.65 5.04 7.30
CA CYS A 140 10.12 4.67 6.00
C CYS A 140 11.26 4.72 4.97
N GLY A 141 11.90 3.57 4.73
CA GLY A 141 12.74 3.35 3.55
C GLY A 141 11.91 2.80 2.39
N ASP A 142 12.60 2.41 1.32
CA ASP A 142 12.00 1.66 0.22
C ASP A 142 11.30 0.41 0.77
N ALA A 143 10.17 0.03 0.17
CA ALA A 143 9.52 -1.21 0.58
C ALA A 143 10.47 -2.38 0.31
N THR A 144 10.84 -3.08 1.38
CA THR A 144 11.65 -4.28 1.29
C THR A 144 10.70 -5.46 1.22
N ASP A 145 10.75 -6.20 0.12
CA ASP A 145 10.33 -7.60 0.19
C ASP A 145 11.30 -8.29 1.13
N ASP A 146 10.83 -8.69 2.32
CA ASP A 146 11.62 -9.47 3.28
C ASP A 146 11.82 -10.89 2.70
N MET A 147 12.61 -11.00 1.64
CA MET A 147 13.26 -12.22 1.15
C MET A 147 14.61 -12.43 1.87
N SER A 148 14.96 -11.55 2.82
CA SER A 148 16.25 -11.55 3.51
C SER A 148 16.19 -12.37 4.80
N LYS A 149 16.07 -13.70 4.68
CA LYS A 149 16.70 -14.73 5.54
C LYS A 149 16.09 -16.12 5.24
N ALA A 150 16.67 -16.79 4.26
CA ALA A 150 16.81 -18.25 4.25
C ALA A 150 18.19 -18.60 3.69
#